data_AF-A0A357V1L3-F1
#
_entry.id   AF-A0A357V1L3-F1
#
_cell.length_a   1.000
_cell.length_b   1.000
_cell.length_c   1.000
_cell.angle_alpha   90.00
_cell.angle_beta   90.00
_cell.angle_gamma   90.00
#
_symmetry.space_group_name_H-M   'P 1'
#
loop_
_entity.id
_entity.type
_entity.pdbx_description
1 polymer ?
#
loop_
_entity_poly.entity_id
_entity_poly.type
_entity_poly.pdbx_seq_one_letter_code
_entity_poly.pdbx_strand_id
1 'polypeptide(L)'
;DAGVHALGQIAHVDLQKDWPADTVRNALNFHLKAHAVSVLAAEAVDEDFHARFSAVSRSYLYRVLNRRSPPALDQGMVWWVPVPLDVDAMTAAARVLVGHHDFTSFRATHCQANSPLKTLDVLDVTRAGEEIHFRAHARSFLHHQVR
;
A
#
# COMPACT_ATOMS: atom_id res chain seq x y z
N ASP A 1 2.97 -3.15 8.98
CA ASP A 1 4.00 -4.21 9.08
C ASP A 1 5.37 -3.64 8.86
N ALA A 2 6.35 -4.16 9.59
CA ALA A 2 7.75 -3.82 9.36
C ALA A 2 8.16 -4.26 7.95
N GLY A 3 8.89 -3.39 7.23
CA GLY A 3 9.41 -3.65 5.88
C GLY A 3 8.46 -3.32 4.72
N VAL A 4 7.26 -2.77 4.98
CA VAL A 4 6.36 -2.29 3.92
C VAL A 4 6.70 -0.84 3.55
N HIS A 5 6.66 -0.55 2.25
CA HIS A 5 6.94 0.76 1.66
C HIS A 5 5.64 1.52 1.36
N ALA A 6 5.73 2.83 1.15
CA ALA A 6 4.61 3.64 0.69
C ALA A 6 5.06 4.68 -0.34
N LEU A 7 4.32 4.79 -1.44
CA LEU A 7 4.52 5.82 -2.47
C LEU A 7 3.59 7.03 -2.28
N GLY A 8 2.49 6.85 -1.55
CA GLY A 8 1.44 7.86 -1.37
C GLY A 8 0.82 7.80 0.02
N GLN A 9 1.65 7.64 1.05
CA GLN A 9 1.16 7.72 2.43
C GLN A 9 0.72 9.15 2.74
N ILE A 10 -0.45 9.29 3.37
CA ILE A 10 -1.01 10.57 3.79
C ILE A 10 -1.09 10.64 5.30
N ALA A 11 -0.68 11.78 5.86
CA ALA A 11 -0.83 12.13 7.26
C ALA A 11 -1.39 13.55 7.37
N HIS A 12 -2.02 13.86 8.50
CA HIS A 12 -2.42 15.22 8.86
C HIS A 12 -1.84 15.58 10.22
N VAL A 13 -1.59 16.87 10.43
CA VAL A 13 -1.05 17.42 11.67
C VAL A 13 -1.67 18.79 11.90
N ASP A 14 -1.91 19.12 13.17
CA ASP A 14 -2.35 20.45 13.58
C ASP A 14 -1.13 21.28 13.97
N LEU A 15 -1.04 22.49 13.42
CA LEU A 15 0.04 23.43 13.72
C LEU A 15 -0.50 24.58 14.57
N GLN A 16 0.31 25.06 15.51
CA GLN A 16 -0.06 26.18 16.39
C GLN A 16 -0.21 27.52 15.65
N LYS A 17 0.35 27.61 14.45
CA LYS A 17 0.36 28.80 13.60
C LYS A 17 0.26 28.36 12.15
N ASP A 18 -0.34 29.23 11.35
CA ASP A 18 -0.39 29.06 9.91
C ASP A 18 0.99 29.28 9.31
N TRP A 19 1.45 28.27 8.58
CA TRP A 19 2.68 28.33 7.81
C TRP A 19 2.36 28.04 6.35
N PRO A 20 3.03 28.72 5.40
CA PRO A 20 2.94 28.33 4.00
C PRO A 20 3.29 26.84 3.84
N ALA A 21 2.49 26.11 3.06
CA ALA A 21 2.63 24.66 2.92
C ALA A 21 4.03 24.23 2.45
N ASP A 22 4.64 24.98 1.53
CA ASP A 22 6.02 24.74 1.09
C ASP A 22 7.05 24.88 2.23
N THR A 23 6.84 25.80 3.16
CA THR A 23 7.69 25.96 4.35
C THR A 23 7.60 24.73 5.23
N VAL A 24 6.38 24.22 5.48
CA VAL A 24 6.16 23.00 6.27
C VAL A 24 6.84 21.80 5.59
N ARG A 25 6.61 21.59 4.29
CA ARG A 25 7.24 20.51 3.50
C ARG A 25 8.77 20.57 3.62
N ASN A 26 9.36 21.74 3.38
CA ASN A 26 10.82 21.90 3.36
C ASN A 26 11.43 21.70 4.77
N ALA A 27 10.78 22.21 5.81
CA ALA A 27 11.22 22.02 7.19
C ALA A 27 11.15 20.54 7.61
N LEU A 28 10.05 19.85 7.31
CA LEU A 28 9.93 18.42 7.60
C LEU A 28 11.02 17.61 6.87
N ASN A 29 11.21 17.85 5.57
CA ASN A 29 12.28 17.20 4.82
C ASN A 29 13.68 17.50 5.38
N PHE A 30 13.92 18.71 5.90
CA PHE A 30 15.18 19.04 6.54
C PHE A 30 15.44 18.19 7.80
N HIS A 31 14.42 18.02 8.64
CA HIS A 31 14.53 17.24 9.87
C HIS A 31 14.48 15.72 9.65
N LEU A 32 13.87 15.27 8.54
CA LEU A 32 13.73 13.85 8.23
C LEU A 32 14.92 13.26 7.46
N LYS A 33 15.99 14.03 7.17
CA LYS A 33 17.14 13.57 6.37
C LYS A 33 17.79 12.27 6.85
N ALA A 34 17.79 12.01 8.15
CA ALA A 34 18.36 10.79 8.72
C ALA A 34 17.44 9.56 8.55
N HIS A 35 16.21 9.75 8.07
CA HIS A 35 15.21 8.72 7.90
C HIS A 35 14.95 8.48 6.41
N ALA A 36 14.57 7.24 6.06
CA ALA A 36 14.14 6.89 4.71
C ALA A 36 12.69 7.37 4.44
N VAL A 37 12.41 8.64 4.69
CA VAL A 37 11.09 9.28 4.55
C VAL A 37 11.28 10.63 3.86
N SER A 38 10.39 10.94 2.92
CA SER A 38 10.36 12.24 2.26
C SER A 38 8.93 12.72 2.12
N VAL A 39 8.72 14.01 2.42
CA VAL A 39 7.44 14.70 2.25
C VAL A 39 7.41 15.28 0.85
N LEU A 40 6.56 14.70 -0.01
CA LEU A 40 6.46 15.09 -1.42
C LEU A 40 5.62 16.37 -1.62
N ALA A 41 4.57 16.52 -0.81
CA ALA A 41 3.65 17.65 -0.87
C ALA A 41 3.11 17.96 0.54
N ALA A 42 2.68 19.20 0.73
CA ALA A 42 1.91 19.65 1.88
C ALA A 42 0.81 20.58 1.37
N GLU A 43 -0.35 20.56 2.02
CA GLU A 43 -1.51 21.36 1.64
C GLU A 43 -2.27 21.74 2.91
N ALA A 44 -2.84 22.94 2.94
CA ALA A 44 -3.78 23.34 3.98
C ALA A 44 -5.14 22.72 3.69
N VAL A 45 -5.78 22.18 4.71
CA VAL A 45 -7.06 21.45 4.60
C VAL A 45 -8.05 22.03 5.62
N ASP A 46 -9.34 21.75 5.40
CA ASP A 46 -10.38 22.13 6.36
C ASP A 46 -10.18 21.43 7.72
N GLU A 47 -10.68 22.03 8.80
CA GLU A 47 -10.60 21.51 10.17
C GLU A 47 -11.22 20.11 10.33
N ASP A 48 -12.19 19.78 9.48
CA ASP A 48 -12.87 18.48 9.48
C ASP A 48 -12.09 17.37 8.75
N PHE A 49 -10.97 17.70 8.10
CA PHE A 49 -10.18 16.71 7.38
C PHE A 49 -9.49 15.73 8.34
N HIS A 50 -9.62 14.44 8.05
CA HIS A 50 -8.91 13.40 8.78
C HIS A 50 -8.34 12.36 7.81
N ALA A 51 -7.02 12.32 7.64
CA ALA A 51 -6.31 11.47 6.66
C ALA A 51 -6.78 10.00 6.62
N ARG A 52 -7.17 9.41 7.76
CA ARG A 52 -7.72 8.05 7.81
C ARG A 52 -9.18 7.92 7.38
N PHE A 53 -10.05 8.85 7.83
CA PHE A 53 -11.50 8.71 7.77
C PHE A 53 -12.09 9.42 6.55
N SER A 54 -11.46 10.50 6.10
CA SER A 54 -11.78 11.17 4.83
C SER A 54 -11.32 10.37 3.61
N ALA A 55 -10.40 9.42 3.78
CA ALA A 55 -9.94 8.56 2.69
C ALA A 55 -11.07 7.66 2.14
N VAL A 56 -11.34 7.77 0.84
CA VAL A 56 -12.37 6.99 0.14
C VAL A 56 -11.89 5.58 -0.22
N SER A 57 -10.60 5.41 -0.49
CA SER A 57 -10.00 4.12 -0.83
C SER A 57 -8.49 4.11 -0.60
N ARG A 58 -7.90 2.92 -0.72
CA ARG A 58 -6.47 2.65 -0.64
C ARG A 58 -6.07 1.71 -1.77
N SER A 59 -4.88 1.94 -2.32
CA SER A 59 -4.28 1.08 -3.34
C SER A 59 -2.96 0.51 -2.85
N TYR A 60 -2.72 -0.76 -3.16
CA TYR A 60 -1.46 -1.45 -2.90
C TYR A 60 -0.91 -2.03 -4.19
N LEU A 61 0.41 -2.00 -4.31
CA LEU A 61 1.17 -2.71 -5.33
C LEU A 61 2.08 -3.72 -4.62
N TYR A 62 1.87 -5.00 -4.88
CA TYR A 62 2.79 -6.06 -4.49
C TYR A 62 3.65 -6.45 -5.70
N ARG A 63 4.98 -6.36 -5.56
CA ARG A 63 5.94 -6.66 -6.62
C ARG A 63 6.64 -7.97 -6.35
N VAL A 64 6.47 -8.93 -7.25
CA VAL A 64 7.17 -10.21 -7.24
C VAL A 64 8.18 -10.23 -8.37
N LEU A 65 9.46 -10.36 -8.06
CA LEU A 65 10.49 -10.59 -9.08
C LEU A 65 10.55 -12.08 -9.40
N ASN A 66 10.13 -12.44 -10.62
CA ASN A 66 9.95 -13.83 -11.04
C ASN A 66 10.99 -14.25 -12.09
N ARG A 67 12.23 -14.40 -11.63
CA ARG A 67 13.38 -14.86 -12.44
C ARG A 67 14.38 -15.62 -11.57
N ARG A 68 15.26 -16.42 -12.20
CA ARG A 68 16.24 -17.24 -11.48
C ARG A 68 17.25 -16.45 -10.67
N SER A 69 17.76 -15.34 -11.21
CA SER A 69 18.79 -14.55 -10.55
C SER A 69 18.16 -13.60 -9.51
N PRO A 70 18.77 -13.45 -8.33
CA PRO A 70 18.24 -12.59 -7.27
C PRO A 70 18.29 -11.10 -7.65
N PRO A 71 17.48 -10.24 -7.01
CA PRO A 71 17.60 -8.79 -7.16
C PRO A 71 18.91 -8.30 -6.55
N ALA A 72 19.59 -7.38 -7.24
CA ALA A 72 20.70 -6.61 -6.68
C ALA A 72 20.23 -5.22 -6.24
N LEU A 73 19.62 -4.46 -7.16
CA LEU A 73 19.15 -3.10 -6.88
C LEU A 73 17.82 -3.08 -6.10
N ASP A 74 16.89 -3.96 -6.46
CA ASP A 74 15.57 -4.06 -5.81
C ASP A 74 15.58 -4.88 -4.51
N GLN A 75 16.74 -5.15 -3.92
CA GLN A 75 16.81 -5.92 -2.69
C GLN A 75 16.02 -5.22 -1.57
N GLY A 76 15.12 -5.96 -0.94
CA GLY A 76 14.19 -5.42 0.07
C GLY A 76 12.95 -4.72 -0.52
N MET A 77 12.90 -4.47 -1.84
CA MET A 77 11.77 -3.79 -2.51
C MET A 77 10.83 -4.75 -3.27
N VAL A 78 11.28 -5.97 -3.55
CA VAL A 78 10.51 -7.01 -4.27
C VAL A 78 10.57 -8.34 -3.54
N TRP A 79 9.51 -9.15 -3.69
CA TRP A 79 9.55 -10.56 -3.29
C TRP A 79 10.17 -11.40 -4.41
N TRP A 80 11.32 -11.99 -4.18
CA TRP A 80 12.00 -12.82 -5.17
C TRP A 80 11.47 -14.26 -5.16
N VAL A 81 10.99 -14.72 -6.31
CA VAL A 81 10.52 -16.10 -6.54
C VAL A 81 11.25 -16.69 -7.74
N PRO A 82 12.22 -17.60 -7.55
CA PRO A 82 13.07 -18.12 -8.63
C PRO A 82 12.42 -19.20 -9.51
N VAL A 83 11.22 -19.65 -9.14
CA VAL A 83 10.45 -20.66 -9.88
C VAL A 83 9.43 -19.99 -10.80
N PRO A 84 9.22 -20.47 -12.04
CA PRO A 84 8.20 -19.91 -12.92
C PRO A 84 6.81 -19.91 -12.26
N LEU A 85 6.11 -18.78 -12.36
CA LEU A 85 4.74 -18.63 -11.89
C LEU A 85 3.78 -18.46 -13.08
N ASP A 86 2.65 -19.14 -13.01
CA ASP A 86 1.58 -19.06 -14.01
C ASP A 86 0.69 -17.83 -13.73
N VAL A 87 0.93 -16.76 -14.48
CA VAL A 87 0.23 -15.49 -14.33
C VAL A 87 -1.24 -15.59 -14.72
N ASP A 88 -1.58 -16.46 -15.68
CA ASP A 88 -2.96 -16.60 -16.14
C ASP A 88 -3.81 -17.32 -15.08
N ALA A 89 -3.26 -18.37 -14.47
CA ALA A 89 -3.89 -19.06 -13.35
C ALA A 89 -4.06 -18.12 -12.14
N MET A 90 -3.03 -17.32 -11.82
CA MET A 90 -3.10 -16.32 -10.74
C MET A 90 -4.15 -15.24 -11.03
N THR A 91 -4.24 -14.78 -12.28
CA THR A 91 -5.25 -13.81 -12.73
C THR A 91 -6.66 -14.38 -12.59
N ALA A 92 -6.86 -15.64 -13.01
CA ALA A 92 -8.15 -16.31 -12.87
C ALA A 92 -8.57 -16.45 -11.40
N ALA A 93 -7.64 -16.82 -10.51
CA ALA A 93 -7.90 -16.92 -9.08
C ALA A 93 -8.21 -15.55 -8.44
N ALA A 94 -7.45 -14.51 -8.80
CA ALA A 94 -7.63 -13.17 -8.27
C ALA A 94 -9.04 -12.59 -8.56
N ARG A 95 -9.58 -12.87 -9.75
CA ARG A 95 -10.93 -12.42 -10.14
C ARG A 95 -12.03 -12.91 -9.20
N VAL A 96 -11.87 -14.10 -8.61
CA VAL A 96 -12.86 -14.67 -7.67
C VAL A 96 -12.93 -13.87 -6.37
N LEU A 97 -11.84 -13.19 -6.00
CA LEU A 97 -11.75 -12.40 -4.76
C LEU A 97 -12.31 -10.97 -4.90
N VAL A 98 -12.58 -10.51 -6.13
CA VAL A 98 -13.19 -9.19 -6.37
C VAL A 98 -14.66 -9.24 -5.94
N GLY A 99 -15.13 -8.16 -5.30
CA GLY A 99 -16.48 -8.04 -4.77
C GLY A 99 -16.54 -8.10 -3.24
N HIS A 100 -17.74 -8.37 -2.71
CA HIS A 100 -18.03 -8.37 -1.28
C HIS A 100 -17.96 -9.78 -0.70
N HIS A 101 -16.98 -10.02 0.17
CA HIS A 101 -16.70 -11.35 0.70
C HIS A 101 -16.36 -11.31 2.19
N ASP A 102 -16.48 -12.48 2.83
CA ASP A 102 -15.86 -12.75 4.11
C ASP A 102 -14.38 -13.10 3.90
N PHE A 103 -13.49 -12.19 4.32
CA PHE A 103 -12.05 -12.37 4.21
C PHE A 103 -11.41 -12.97 5.48
N THR A 104 -12.15 -13.74 6.27
CA THR A 104 -11.62 -14.39 7.49
C THR A 104 -10.36 -15.21 7.21
N SER A 105 -10.29 -15.94 6.09
CA SER A 105 -9.10 -16.70 5.70
C SER A 105 -7.88 -15.84 5.36
N PHE A 106 -8.08 -14.54 5.11
CA PHE A 106 -7.03 -13.55 4.81
C PHE A 106 -6.84 -12.55 5.95
N ARG A 107 -7.30 -12.89 7.16
CA ARG A 107 -7.27 -12.00 8.32
C ARG A 107 -6.22 -12.49 9.31
N ALA A 108 -5.28 -11.62 9.70
CA ALA A 108 -4.36 -11.92 10.79
C ALA A 108 -5.10 -12.15 12.12
N THR A 109 -4.60 -13.07 12.96
CA THR A 109 -5.17 -13.41 14.28
C THR A 109 -5.33 -12.19 15.18
N HIS A 110 -4.41 -11.22 15.09
CA HIS A 110 -4.43 -9.98 15.88
C HIS A 110 -5.20 -8.83 15.21
N CYS A 111 -6.00 -9.10 14.17
CA CYS A 111 -6.77 -8.06 13.50
C CYS A 111 -7.89 -7.54 14.40
N GLN A 112 -7.87 -6.23 14.69
CA GLN A 112 -8.85 -5.54 15.53
C GLN A 112 -10.11 -5.09 14.79
N ALA A 113 -10.28 -5.46 13.51
CA ALA A 113 -11.48 -5.08 12.75
C ALA A 113 -12.72 -5.80 13.30
N ASN A 114 -13.81 -5.06 13.50
CA ASN A 114 -15.07 -5.62 14.03
C ASN A 114 -15.73 -6.63 13.08
N SER A 115 -15.45 -6.54 11.77
CA SER A 115 -16.02 -7.43 10.76
C SER A 115 -14.94 -7.87 9.75
N PRO A 116 -14.92 -9.17 9.36
CA PRO A 116 -14.09 -9.66 8.27
C PRO A 116 -14.69 -9.40 6.89
N LEU A 117 -15.92 -8.89 6.82
CA LEU A 117 -16.57 -8.54 5.55
C LEU A 117 -15.90 -7.31 4.94
N LYS A 118 -15.40 -7.46 3.71
CA LYS A 118 -14.78 -6.38 2.93
C LYS A 118 -15.23 -6.45 1.49
N THR A 119 -15.19 -5.30 0.83
CA THR A 119 -15.31 -5.19 -0.61
C THR A 119 -13.94 -4.93 -1.20
N LEU A 120 -13.48 -5.81 -2.07
CA LEU A 120 -12.28 -5.63 -2.87
C LEU A 120 -12.72 -5.15 -4.27
N ASP A 121 -12.38 -3.92 -4.62
CA ASP A 121 -12.84 -3.30 -5.86
C ASP A 121 -12.00 -3.76 -7.06
N VAL A 122 -10.69 -3.91 -6.86
CA VAL A 122 -9.73 -4.37 -7.88
C VAL A 122 -8.75 -5.34 -7.26
N LEU A 123 -8.46 -6.43 -7.98
CA LEU A 123 -7.30 -7.28 -7.76
C LEU A 123 -6.76 -7.75 -9.11
N ASP A 124 -5.83 -6.97 -9.67
CA ASP A 124 -5.22 -7.26 -10.96
C ASP A 124 -3.87 -7.93 -10.77
N VAL A 125 -3.63 -8.98 -11.55
CA VAL A 125 -2.33 -9.65 -11.64
C VAL A 125 -1.80 -9.43 -13.05
N THR A 126 -0.61 -8.82 -13.17
CA THR A 126 -0.04 -8.48 -14.47
C THR A 126 1.44 -8.80 -14.53
N ARG A 127 1.91 -9.26 -15.68
CA ARG A 127 3.35 -9.42 -15.94
C ARG A 127 3.92 -8.07 -16.41
N ALA A 128 5.00 -7.64 -15.76
CA ALA A 128 5.73 -6.41 -16.06
C ALA A 128 7.22 -6.75 -16.22
N GLY A 129 7.62 -7.15 -17.42
CA GLY A 129 8.96 -7.70 -17.66
C GLY A 129 9.20 -8.98 -16.86
N GLU A 130 10.23 -8.97 -16.02
CA GLU A 130 10.56 -10.08 -15.11
C GLU A 130 9.76 -10.03 -13.80
N GLU A 131 8.95 -9.00 -13.56
CA GLU A 131 8.10 -8.89 -12.38
C GLU A 131 6.65 -9.35 -12.65
N ILE A 132 5.99 -9.75 -11.57
CA ILE A 132 4.54 -9.92 -11.50
C ILE A 132 4.03 -8.90 -10.49
N HIS A 133 3.07 -8.08 -10.92
CA HIS A 133 2.46 -7.02 -10.13
C HIS A 133 1.06 -7.42 -9.73
N PHE A 134 0.79 -7.40 -8.43
CA PHE A 134 -0.55 -7.47 -7.88
C PHE A 134 -0.99 -6.07 -7.49
N ARG A 135 -2.07 -5.57 -8.10
CA ARG A 135 -2.67 -4.29 -7.76
C ARG A 135 -3.97 -4.53 -7.05
N ALA A 136 -4.04 -4.16 -5.78
CA ALA A 136 -5.24 -4.26 -4.97
C ALA A 136 -5.80 -2.86 -4.69
N HIS A 137 -7.10 -2.67 -4.88
CA HIS A 137 -7.80 -1.44 -4.52
C HIS A 137 -9.07 -1.77 -3.72
N ALA A 138 -9.23 -1.12 -2.58
CA ALA A 138 -10.42 -1.25 -1.75
C ALA A 138 -10.62 0.00 -0.87
N ARG A 139 -11.84 0.21 -0.38
CA ARG A 139 -12.12 1.20 0.68
C ARG A 139 -11.23 1.01 1.92
N SER A 140 -11.05 -0.24 2.33
CA SER A 140 -10.23 -0.63 3.48
C SER A 140 -9.83 -2.09 3.38
N PHE A 141 -8.71 -2.44 4.03
CA PHE A 141 -8.20 -3.80 4.12
C PHE A 141 -8.13 -4.23 5.59
N LEU A 142 -8.24 -5.55 5.84
CA LEU A 142 -7.94 -6.15 7.14
C LEU A 142 -6.42 -6.19 7.36
N HIS A 143 -6.03 -6.41 8.61
CA HIS A 143 -4.61 -6.60 8.94
C HIS A 143 -4.09 -7.87 8.23
N HIS A 144 -3.04 -7.69 7.42
CA HIS A 144 -2.41 -8.70 6.54
C HIS A 144 -3.23 -9.17 5.34
N GLN A 145 -4.39 -8.58 5.03
CA GLN A 145 -5.24 -9.06 3.92
C GLN A 145 -4.55 -9.10 2.55
N VAL A 146 -3.64 -8.16 2.29
CA VAL A 146 -2.94 -8.06 1.00
C VAL A 146 -1.71 -8.98 0.92
N ARG A 147 -1.21 -9.46 2.08
CA ARG A 147 0.09 -10.15 2.17
C ARG A 147 -0.06 -11.67 2.16
#